data_AF-A0A699XDJ0-F1
#
_entry.id   AF-A0A699XDJ0-F1
#
_cell.length_a   1.000
_cell.length_b   1.000
_cell.length_c   1.000
_cell.angle_alpha   90.00
_cell.angle_beta   90.00
_cell.angle_gamma   90.00
#
_symmetry.space_group_name_H-M   'P 1'
#
loop_
_entity.id
_entity.type
_entity.pdbx_description
1 polymer ?
#
loop_
_entity_poly.entity_id
_entity_poly.type
_entity_poly.pdbx_seq_one_letter_code
_entity_poly.pdbx_strand_id
1 'polypeptide(L)' 'ARVGPVAYTLELPEELKGVHSIFHVSNLKKCLAKDDVVVPIDEIQLDDKLHMIKEPVDIVDREDK' A
#
# COMPACT_ATOMS: atom_id res chain seq x y z
N ALA A 1 -9.20 8.09 -10.11
CA ALA A 1 -8.78 8.48 -11.48
C ALA A 1 -7.26 8.33 -11.65
N ARG A 2 -6.73 8.08 -12.85
CA ARG A 2 -5.27 8.01 -13.08
C ARG A 2 -4.70 9.43 -13.17
N VAL A 3 -3.65 9.72 -12.40
CA VAL A 3 -2.96 11.03 -12.38
C VAL A 3 -1.63 10.96 -13.12
N GLY A 4 -0.98 9.78 -13.12
CA GLY A 4 0.27 9.56 -13.84
C GLY A 4 0.51 8.08 -14.16
N PRO A 5 1.68 7.72 -14.69
CA PRO A 5 1.99 6.34 -15.07
C PRO A 5 1.72 5.33 -13.94
N VAL A 6 2.04 5.75 -12.71
CA VAL A 6 2.06 4.94 -11.49
C VAL A 6 1.32 5.61 -10.33
N ALA A 7 0.61 6.72 -10.58
CA ALA A 7 -0.08 7.51 -9.55
C ALA A 7 -1.59 7.61 -9.85
N TYR A 8 -2.41 7.39 -8.81
CA TYR A 8 -3.86 7.31 -8.92
C TYR A 8 -4.54 8.01 -7.74
N THR A 9 -5.62 8.73 -8.02
CA THR A 9 -6.55 9.24 -7.00
C THR A 9 -7.49 8.12 -6.56
N LEU A 10 -7.53 7.85 -5.26
CA LEU A 10 -8.47 6.96 -4.60
C LEU A 10 -9.61 7.76 -3.97
N GLU A 11 -10.80 7.17 -3.95
CA GLU A 11 -11.91 7.67 -3.13
C GLU A 11 -11.67 7.20 -1.71
N LEU A 12 -11.45 8.16 -0.81
CA LEU A 12 -11.21 7.90 0.59
C LEU A 12 -12.50 8.05 1.39
N PRO A 13 -12.71 7.21 2.42
CA PRO A 13 -13.82 7.37 3.33
C PRO A 13 -13.63 8.64 4.18
N GLU A 14 -14.71 9.17 4.77
CA GLU A 14 -14.72 10.49 5.41
C GLU A 14 -13.78 10.57 6.62
N GLU A 15 -13.56 9.45 7.29
CA GLU A 15 -12.61 9.28 8.40
C GLU A 15 -11.16 9.59 7.98
N LEU A 16 -10.86 9.48 6.68
CA LEU A 16 -9.53 9.72 6.09
C LEU A 16 -9.44 11.03 5.30
N LYS A 17 -10.38 11.97 5.49
CA LYS A 17 -10.43 13.26 4.75
C LYS A 17 -9.16 14.11 4.86
N GLY A 18 -8.34 13.91 5.90
CA GLY A 18 -7.05 14.58 6.07
C GLY A 18 -5.89 13.95 5.29
N VAL A 19 -6.08 12.78 4.69
CA VAL A 19 -5.06 12.05 3.94
C VAL A 19 -5.08 12.47 2.48
N HIS A 20 -3.89 12.56 1.87
CA HIS A 20 -3.80 12.85 0.44
C HIS A 20 -4.41 11.71 -0.38
N SER A 21 -5.36 12.02 -1.26
CA SER A 21 -6.08 11.01 -2.04
C SER A 21 -5.29 10.45 -3.21
N ILE A 22 -4.12 11.01 -3.55
CA ILE A 22 -3.27 10.54 -4.65
C ILE A 22 -2.18 9.62 -4.09
N PHE A 23 -2.18 8.38 -4.57
CA PHE A 23 -1.24 7.34 -4.15
C PHE A 23 -0.44 6.79 -5.33
N HIS A 24 0.82 6.45 -5.05
CA HIS A 24 1.64 5.66 -5.95
C HIS A 24 1.27 4.18 -5.82
N VAL A 25 1.22 3.43 -6.93
CA VAL A 25 0.81 2.01 -6.93
C VAL A 25 1.67 1.14 -6.01
N SER A 26 2.97 1.47 -5.86
CA SER A 26 3.87 0.75 -4.96
C SER A 26 3.55 0.94 -3.46
N ASN A 27 2.74 1.93 -3.09
CA ASN A 27 2.32 2.16 -1.71
C ASN A 27 1.05 1.36 -1.35
N LEU A 28 0.41 0.72 -2.32
CA LEU A 28 -0.81 -0.07 -2.11
C LEU A 28 -0.45 -1.55 -2.00
N LYS A 29 -1.06 -2.26 -1.04
CA LYS A 29 -1.02 -3.73 -0.95
C LYS A 29 -2.32 -4.28 -1.52
N LYS A 30 -2.25 -5.35 -2.32
CA LYS A 30 -3.44 -6.02 -2.85
C LYS A 30 -4.15 -6.75 -1.71
N CYS A 31 -5.37 -6.34 -1.37
CA CYS A 31 -6.23 -7.05 -0.44
C CYS A 31 -7.18 -7.96 -1.21
N LEU A 32 -7.18 -9.26 -0.90
CA LEU A 32 -8.09 -10.25 -1.48
C LEU A 32 -9.18 -10.69 -0.48
N ALA A 33 -9.06 -10.27 0.78
CA ALA A 33 -10.04 -10.56 1.79
C ALA A 33 -11.31 -9.74 1.54
N LYS A 34 -12.46 -10.35 1.86
CA LYS A 34 -13.77 -9.69 1.81
C LYS A 34 -14.11 -8.99 3.13
N ASP A 35 -13.39 -9.32 4.20
CA ASP A 35 -13.58 -8.80 5.55
C ASP A 35 -12.55 -7.70 5.89
N ASP A 36 -12.78 -6.98 6.98
CA ASP A 36 -11.88 -5.95 7.50
C ASP A 36 -10.52 -6.55 7.89
N VAL A 37 -9.53 -6.41 7.00
CA VAL A 37 -8.14 -6.77 7.29
C VAL A 37 -7.53 -5.68 8.14
N VAL A 38 -7.37 -5.96 9.43
CA VAL A 38 -6.60 -5.11 10.34
C VAL A 38 -5.12 -5.37 10.08
N VAL A 39 -4.42 -4.39 9.54
CA VAL A 39 -2.95 -4.40 9.50
C VAL A 39 -2.44 -3.96 10.87
N PRO A 40 -1.67 -4.79 11.60
CA PRO A 40 -1.04 -4.39 12.85
C PRO A 40 -0.13 -3.18 12.63
N ILE A 41 -0.17 -2.22 13.54
CA ILE A 41 0.72 -1.05 13.49
C ILE A 41 2.19 -1.48 13.56
N ASP A 42 2.49 -2.57 14.26
CA ASP A 42 3.84 -3.13 14.40
C ASP A 42 4.44 -3.58 13.05
N GLU A 43 3.61 -3.83 12.04
CA GLU A 43 4.06 -4.13 10.67
C GLU A 43 4.46 -2.88 9.87
N ILE A 44 4.13 -1.68 10.37
CA ILE A 44 4.42 -0.41 9.70
C ILE A 44 5.72 0.17 10.27
N GLN A 45 6.83 -0.16 9.62
CA GLN A 45 8.14 0.40 9.96
C GLN A 45 8.39 1.69 9.19
N LEU A 46 8.74 2.76 9.91
CA LEU A 46 9.15 4.04 9.36
C LEU A 46 10.59 4.35 9.77
N ASP A 47 11.36 4.97 8.88
CA ASP A 47 12.67 5.53 9.24
C ASP A 47 12.53 6.89 9.95
N ASP A 48 13.64 7.48 10.39
CA ASP A 48 13.69 8.80 11.05
C ASP A 48 13.15 9.95 10.17
N LYS A 49 13.00 9.70 8.86
CA LYS A 49 12.48 10.64 7.87
C LYS A 49 11.03 10.33 7.50
N LEU A 50 10.37 9.42 8.22
CA LEU A 50 8.99 8.96 8.00
C LEU A 50 8.79 8.23 6.66
N HIS A 51 9.84 7.66 6.07
CA HIS A 51 9.70 6.79 4.92
C HIS A 51 9.31 5.39 5.34
N MET A 52 8.40 4.78 4.60
CA MET A 52 8.01 3.39 4.80
C MET A 52 9.15 2.44 4.45
N ILE A 53 9.66 1.72 5.44
CA ILE A 53 10.68 0.69 5.26
C ILE A 53 9.97 -0.53 4.66
N LYS A 54 10.39 -0.94 3.47
CA LYS A 54 9.87 -2.15 2.82
C LYS A 54 10.90 -3.26 2.98
N GLU A 55 10.51 -4.36 3.59
CA GLU A 55 11.28 -5.59 3.48
C GLU A 55 11.20 -6.10 2.04
N PRO A 56 12.33 -6.32 1.36
CA PRO A 56 12.33 -6.96 0.06
C PRO A 56 11.79 -8.39 0.22
N VAL A 57 10.69 -8.70 -0.47
CA VAL A 57 10.21 -10.06 -0.58
C VAL A 57 10.97 -10.72 -1.72
N ASP A 58 11.67 -11.81 -1.42
CA ASP A 58 12.34 -12.60 -2.45
C ASP A 58 11.29 -13.17 -3.40
N ILE A 59 11.41 -12.81 -4.69
CA ILE A 59 10.62 -13.43 -5.75
C ILE A 59 11.28 -14.78 -6.03
N VAL A 60 10.78 -15.82 -5.37
CA VAL A 60 11.18 -17.19 -5.66
C VAL A 60 10.49 -17.60 -6.94
N ASP A 61 11.25 -17.76 -8.02
CA ASP A 61 10.73 -18.26 -9.29
C ASP A 61 10.19 -19.67 -9.07
N ARG A 62 8.87 -19.82 -9.13
CA ARG A 62 8.21 -21.11 -9.01
C ARG A 62 7.95 -21.56 -10.44
N GLU A 63 8.71 -22.55 -10.90
CA GLU A 63 8.36 -23.24 -12.14
C GLU A 63 6.97 -23.86 -11.98
N ASP A 64 5.95 -23.21 -12.54
CA ASP A 64 4.65 -23.82 -12.76
C ASP A 64 4.84 -24.86 -13.87
N LYS A 65 4.92 -26.12 -13.47
CA LYS A 65 5.01 -27.29 -14.35
C LYS A 65 3.66 -27.65 -14.94
#